data_AF-A0A8T6QI44-F1
#
_entry.id   AF-A0A8T6QI44-F1
#
_cell.length_a   1.000
_cell.length_b   1.000
_cell.length_c   1.000
_cell.angle_alpha   90.00
_cell.angle_beta   90.00
_cell.angle_gamma   90.00
#
_symmetry.space_group_name_H-M   'P 1'
#
loop_
_entity.id
_entity.type
_entity.pdbx_description
1 polymer ?
#
loop_
_entity_poly.entity_id
_entity_poly.type
_entity_poly.pdbx_seq_one_letter_code
_entity_poly.pdbx_strand_id
1 'polypeptide(L)'
;MTIDKQALRQLATDAHELGIIKRYTKGIEANKRFIAAFNPATVLALLDELEKDNCSNVHYADAAEMEIAALRQRIAELQMARDKCFLSGLKTGWEYGIADDTEGYNREIADAQAVIDRAAGIGVKGE
;
A
#
# COMPACT_ATOMS: atom_id res chain seq x y z
N MET A 1 11.16 28.24 0.81
CA MET A 1 10.71 29.13 1.90
C MET A 1 10.11 28.22 2.96
N THR A 2 10.71 28.12 4.14
CA THR A 2 10.22 27.20 5.19
C THR A 2 9.14 27.92 5.98
N ILE A 3 7.88 27.49 5.83
CA ILE A 3 6.77 28.06 6.61
C ILE A 3 6.83 27.47 8.02
N ASP A 4 6.81 28.32 9.03
CA ASP A 4 6.55 27.90 10.41
C ASP A 4 5.05 27.62 10.59
N LYS A 5 4.67 26.34 10.42
CA LYS A 5 3.28 25.90 10.48
C LYS A 5 2.68 26.03 11.88
N GLN A 6 3.49 25.92 12.94
CA GLN A 6 3.02 26.05 14.32
C GLN A 6 2.71 27.51 14.65
N ALA A 7 3.60 28.43 14.27
CA ALA A 7 3.36 29.86 14.43
C ALA A 7 2.14 30.31 13.63
N LEU A 8 1.98 29.83 12.39
CA LEU A 8 0.82 30.18 11.56
C LEU A 8 -0.50 29.65 12.16
N ARG A 9 -0.49 28.44 12.72
CA ARG A 9 -1.65 27.87 13.45
C ARG A 9 -2.00 28.70 14.67
N GLN A 10 -1.01 29.09 15.47
CA GLN A 10 -1.26 29.90 16.66
C GLN A 10 -1.86 31.26 16.29
N LEU A 11 -1.32 31.93 15.26
CA LEU A 11 -1.87 33.19 14.77
C LEU A 11 -3.31 33.06 14.24
N ALA A 12 -3.62 31.95 13.57
CA ALA A 12 -4.98 31.67 13.10
C ALA A 12 -5.95 31.46 14.27
N THR A 13 -5.55 30.69 15.28
CA THR A 13 -6.33 30.46 16.50
C THR A 13 -6.55 31.77 17.26
N ASP A 14 -5.49 32.55 17.49
CA ASP A 14 -5.57 33.84 18.18
C ASP A 14 -6.49 34.82 17.45
N ALA A 15 -6.40 34.89 16.10
CA ALA A 15 -7.27 35.73 15.30
C ALA A 15 -8.73 35.26 15.34
N HIS A 16 -8.97 33.94 15.37
CA HIS A 16 -10.31 33.37 15.47
C HIS A 16 -10.94 33.63 16.84
N GLU A 17 -10.22 33.36 17.92
CA GLU A 17 -10.71 33.49 19.30
C GLU A 17 -10.87 34.96 19.72
N LEU A 18 -9.86 35.80 19.45
CA LEU A 18 -9.86 37.20 19.87
C LEU A 18 -10.58 38.12 18.87
N GLY A 19 -10.66 37.73 17.59
CA GLY A 19 -11.31 38.53 16.54
C GLY A 19 -12.83 38.59 16.65
N ILE A 20 -13.45 37.60 17.29
CA ILE A 20 -14.88 37.61 17.64
C ILE A 20 -15.17 38.76 18.63
N ILE A 21 -14.20 39.14 19.45
CA ILE A 21 -14.30 40.23 20.43
C ILE A 21 -13.91 41.56 19.77
N LYS A 22 -14.80 42.08 18.90
CA LYS A 22 -14.58 43.24 18.00
C LYS A 22 -14.16 44.57 18.67
N ARG A 23 -14.20 44.71 20.00
CA ARG A 23 -13.89 45.96 20.74
C ARG A 23 -12.58 45.94 21.52
N TYR A 24 -11.84 44.84 21.54
CA TYR A 24 -10.58 44.75 22.28
C TYR A 24 -9.38 44.97 21.34
N THR A 25 -8.46 45.84 21.73
CA THR A 25 -7.21 46.14 20.99
C THR A 25 -6.43 44.88 20.62
N LYS A 26 -6.46 43.87 21.50
CA LYS A 26 -5.85 42.55 21.30
C LYS A 26 -6.41 41.79 20.09
N GLY A 27 -7.72 41.85 19.83
CA GLY A 27 -8.34 41.18 18.67
C GLY A 27 -7.97 41.83 17.35
N ILE A 28 -7.88 43.16 17.33
CA ILE A 28 -7.40 43.92 16.16
C ILE A 28 -5.93 43.57 15.87
N GLU A 29 -5.11 43.47 16.91
CA GLU A 29 -3.69 43.14 16.77
C GLU A 29 -3.48 41.69 16.32
N ALA A 30 -4.23 40.73 16.88
CA ALA A 30 -4.19 39.33 16.44
C ALA A 30 -4.56 39.20 14.95
N ASN A 31 -5.64 39.86 14.51
CA ASN A 31 -6.04 39.84 13.12
C ASN A 31 -5.00 40.50 12.19
N LYS A 32 -4.38 41.60 12.61
CA LYS A 32 -3.28 42.23 11.85
C LYS A 32 -2.07 41.30 11.71
N ARG A 33 -1.66 40.63 12.78
CA ARG A 33 -0.54 39.68 12.77
C ARG A 33 -0.83 38.49 11.86
N PHE A 34 -2.05 37.97 11.91
CA PHE A 34 -2.49 36.89 11.02
C PHE A 34 -2.46 37.31 9.55
N ILE A 35 -3.06 38.46 9.19
CA ILE A 35 -3.06 38.96 7.80
C ILE A 35 -1.63 39.20 7.28
N ALA A 36 -0.73 39.72 8.12
CA ALA A 36 0.66 39.92 7.73
C ALA A 36 1.41 38.60 7.46
N ALA A 37 1.12 37.55 8.24
CA ALA A 37 1.70 36.23 8.05
C ALA A 37 1.06 35.45 6.88
N PHE A 38 -0.24 35.66 6.64
CA PHE A 38 -1.03 35.00 5.61
C PHE A 38 -0.94 35.72 4.25
N ASN A 39 0.29 35.86 3.75
CA ASN A 39 0.57 36.48 2.46
C ASN A 39 0.44 35.48 1.28
N PRO A 40 0.39 35.95 0.01
CA PRO A 40 0.28 35.06 -1.15
C PRO A 40 1.38 34.00 -1.24
N ALA A 41 2.61 34.30 -0.78
CA ALA A 41 3.70 33.33 -0.79
C ALA A 41 3.47 32.19 0.23
N THR A 42 2.91 32.50 1.40
CA THR A 42 2.49 31.50 2.39
C THR A 42 1.39 30.61 1.82
N VAL A 43 0.41 31.19 1.11
CA VAL A 43 -0.67 30.41 0.47
C VAL A 43 -0.13 29.46 -0.60
N LEU A 44 0.77 29.95 -1.48
CA LEU A 44 1.38 29.12 -2.51
C LEU A 44 2.21 27.99 -1.91
N ALA A 45 3.04 28.27 -0.91
CA ALA A 45 3.85 27.23 -0.30
C ALA A 45 3.01 26.21 0.52
N LEU A 46 1.86 26.60 1.08
CA LEU A 46 0.90 25.64 1.65
C LEU A 46 0.24 24.78 0.56
N LEU A 47 -0.04 25.35 -0.62
CA LEU A 47 -0.61 24.62 -1.74
C LEU A 47 0.39 23.63 -2.35
N ASP A 48 1.63 24.05 -2.57
CA ASP A 48 2.73 23.21 -3.06
C ASP A 48 2.97 22.00 -2.14
N GLU A 49 2.94 22.21 -0.82
CA GLU A 49 3.06 21.13 0.16
C GLU A 49 1.87 20.17 0.10
N LEU A 50 0.64 20.69 -0.02
CA LEU A 50 -0.57 19.88 -0.11
C LEU A 50 -0.57 19.02 -1.39
N GLU A 51 -0.17 19.60 -2.52
CA GLU A 51 -0.04 18.89 -3.80
C GLU A 51 1.03 17.80 -3.71
N LYS A 52 2.17 18.09 -3.06
CA LYS A 52 3.23 17.10 -2.85
C LYS A 52 2.76 15.91 -2.00
N ASP A 53 2.07 16.17 -0.89
CA ASP A 53 1.56 15.12 -0.01
C ASP A 53 0.50 14.27 -0.75
N ASN A 54 -0.37 14.91 -1.54
CA ASN A 54 -1.41 14.22 -2.30
C ASN A 54 -0.84 13.36 -3.44
N CYS A 55 0.16 13.87 -4.18
CA CYS A 55 0.88 13.06 -5.17
C CYS A 55 1.57 11.85 -4.53
N SER A 56 2.17 12.00 -3.33
CA SER A 56 2.78 10.85 -2.65
C SER A 56 1.76 9.77 -2.30
N ASN A 57 0.59 10.15 -1.77
CA ASN A 57 -0.45 9.21 -1.36
C ASN A 57 -1.06 8.44 -2.54
N VAL A 58 -1.23 9.10 -3.69
CA VAL A 58 -1.71 8.45 -4.92
C VAL A 58 -0.68 7.44 -5.43
N HIS A 59 0.61 7.79 -5.43
CA HIS A 59 1.66 6.88 -5.91
C HIS A 59 1.88 5.67 -4.99
N TYR A 60 1.69 5.80 -3.67
CA TYR A 60 1.73 4.64 -2.76
C TYR A 60 0.51 3.73 -2.93
N ALA A 61 -0.68 4.29 -3.16
CA ALA A 61 -1.89 3.50 -3.39
C ALA A 61 -1.76 2.66 -4.68
N ASP A 62 -1.34 3.29 -5.78
CA ASP A 62 -1.18 2.60 -7.07
C ASP A 62 -0.13 1.48 -7.01
N ALA A 63 1.01 1.73 -6.35
CA ALA A 63 2.05 0.72 -6.18
C ALA A 63 1.59 -0.46 -5.30
N ALA A 64 0.89 -0.18 -4.20
CA ALA A 64 0.36 -1.22 -3.33
C ALA A 64 -0.73 -2.04 -4.02
N GLU A 65 -1.60 -1.40 -4.82
CA GLU A 65 -2.63 -2.10 -5.59
C GLU A 65 -2.03 -3.05 -6.64
N MET A 66 -0.96 -2.64 -7.33
CA MET A 66 -0.24 -3.52 -8.25
C MET A 66 0.38 -4.74 -7.57
N GLU A 67 1.02 -4.55 -6.41
CA GLU A 67 1.59 -5.66 -5.64
C GLU A 67 0.51 -6.62 -5.13
N ILE A 68 -0.62 -6.09 -4.63
CA ILE A 68 -1.75 -6.90 -4.18
C ILE A 68 -2.34 -7.70 -5.35
N ALA A 69 -2.47 -7.10 -6.54
CA ALA A 69 -2.97 -7.79 -7.71
C ALA A 69 -2.05 -8.95 -8.14
N ALA A 70 -0.74 -8.71 -8.18
CA ALA A 70 0.26 -9.73 -8.50
C ALA A 70 0.25 -10.89 -7.48
N LEU A 71 0.19 -10.58 -6.19
CA LEU A 71 0.13 -11.59 -5.12
C LEU A 71 -1.18 -12.40 -5.17
N ARG A 72 -2.32 -11.77 -5.47
CA ARG A 72 -3.60 -12.47 -5.64
C ARG A 72 -3.58 -13.43 -6.82
N GLN A 73 -3.04 -13.01 -7.96
CA GLN A 73 -2.86 -13.88 -9.12
C GLN A 73 -1.98 -15.08 -8.74
N ARG A 74 -0.88 -14.82 -8.02
CA ARG A 74 0.04 -15.85 -7.59
C ARG A 74 -0.60 -16.90 -6.67
N ILE A 75 -1.42 -16.45 -5.72
CA ILE A 75 -2.16 -17.34 -4.82
C ILE A 75 -3.14 -18.22 -5.62
N ALA A 76 -3.85 -17.64 -6.61
CA ALA A 76 -4.76 -18.40 -7.45
C ALA A 76 -4.04 -19.50 -8.26
N GLU A 77 -2.89 -19.19 -8.85
CA GLU A 77 -2.07 -20.17 -9.57
C GLU A 77 -1.60 -21.32 -8.66
N LEU A 78 -1.13 -21.00 -7.46
CA LEU A 78 -0.69 -22.00 -6.48
C LEU A 78 -1.86 -22.87 -5.99
N GLN A 79 -3.03 -22.29 -5.77
CA GLN A 79 -4.24 -23.03 -5.39
C GLN A 79 -4.66 -24.01 -6.50
N MET A 80 -4.65 -23.56 -7.76
CA MET A 80 -4.95 -24.45 -8.90
C MET A 80 -3.93 -25.57 -9.04
N ALA A 81 -2.64 -25.30 -8.82
CA ALA A 81 -1.60 -26.32 -8.87
C ALA A 81 -1.78 -27.38 -7.77
N ARG A 82 -2.06 -26.94 -6.54
CA ARG A 82 -2.39 -27.83 -5.41
C ARG A 82 -3.60 -28.70 -5.74
N ASP A 83 -4.68 -28.11 -6.23
CA ASP A 83 -5.92 -28.84 -6.49
C ASP A 83 -5.75 -29.86 -7.62
N LYS A 84 -4.97 -29.53 -8.65
CA LYS A 84 -4.61 -30.49 -9.72
C LYS A 84 -3.79 -31.67 -9.19
N CYS A 85 -2.77 -31.41 -8.37
CA CYS A 85 -1.94 -32.46 -7.77
C CYS A 85 -2.75 -33.35 -6.80
N PHE A 86 -3.69 -32.76 -6.06
CA PHE A 86 -4.57 -33.52 -5.18
C PHE A 86 -5.54 -34.41 -5.98
N LEU A 87 -6.16 -33.86 -7.03
CA LEU A 87 -7.07 -34.61 -7.88
C LEU A 87 -6.36 -35.71 -8.67
N SER A 88 -5.14 -35.48 -9.16
CA SER A 88 -4.34 -36.50 -9.83
C SER A 88 -3.94 -37.61 -8.87
N GLY A 89 -3.50 -37.26 -7.65
CA GLY A 89 -3.18 -38.23 -6.59
C GLY A 89 -4.40 -39.05 -6.16
N LEU A 90 -5.58 -38.42 -6.08
CA LEU A 90 -6.83 -39.12 -5.82
C LEU A 90 -7.19 -40.05 -6.99
N LYS A 91 -7.08 -39.56 -8.23
CA LYS A 91 -7.39 -40.35 -9.43
C LYS A 91 -6.46 -41.56 -9.57
N THR A 92 -5.16 -41.39 -9.36
CA THR A 92 -4.17 -42.48 -9.41
C THR A 92 -4.42 -43.51 -8.32
N GLY A 93 -4.73 -43.09 -7.10
CA GLY A 93 -5.14 -43.99 -6.01
C GLY A 93 -6.42 -44.78 -6.31
N TRP A 94 -7.36 -44.21 -7.05
CA TRP A 94 -8.62 -44.87 -7.44
C TRP A 94 -8.47 -45.77 -8.69
N GLU A 95 -7.70 -45.37 -9.70
CA GLU A 95 -7.54 -46.11 -10.96
C GLU A 95 -6.65 -47.35 -10.83
N TYR A 96 -5.66 -47.33 -9.94
CA TYR A 96 -4.74 -48.46 -9.79
C TYR A 96 -5.10 -49.41 -8.64
N GLY A 97 -6.09 -49.08 -7.79
CA GLY A 97 -6.45 -49.94 -6.66
C GLY A 97 -5.30 -50.14 -5.67
N ILE A 98 -4.40 -49.15 -5.59
CA ILE A 98 -3.18 -49.21 -4.80
C ILE A 98 -3.19 -48.03 -3.82
N ALA A 99 -3.29 -48.34 -2.53
CA ALA A 99 -2.98 -47.41 -1.45
C ALA A 99 -1.45 -47.25 -1.22
N ASP A 100 -0.61 -47.95 -1.98
CA ASP A 100 0.83 -48.15 -1.70
C ASP A 100 1.80 -48.01 -2.92
N ASP A 101 1.46 -47.31 -4.01
CA ASP A 101 2.42 -47.01 -5.09
C ASP A 101 2.93 -45.59 -4.87
N THR A 102 3.82 -45.52 -3.89
CA THR A 102 4.50 -44.31 -3.46
C THR A 102 5.24 -43.65 -4.62
N GLU A 103 5.63 -44.37 -5.68
CA GLU A 103 6.35 -43.80 -6.82
C GLU A 103 5.47 -42.91 -7.71
N GLY A 104 4.22 -43.29 -7.97
CA GLY A 104 3.28 -42.48 -8.76
C GLY A 104 2.96 -41.16 -8.06
N TYR A 105 2.65 -41.22 -6.76
CA TYR A 105 2.39 -40.06 -5.92
C TYR A 105 3.63 -39.13 -5.82
N ASN A 106 4.83 -39.70 -5.63
CA ASN A 106 6.06 -38.93 -5.56
C ASN A 106 6.41 -38.25 -6.89
N ARG A 107 6.09 -38.86 -8.03
CA ARG A 107 6.32 -38.27 -9.35
C ARG A 107 5.40 -37.08 -9.60
N GLU A 108 4.13 -37.17 -9.19
CA GLU A 108 3.19 -36.06 -9.29
C GLU A 108 3.52 -34.92 -8.31
N ILE A 109 4.00 -35.23 -7.10
CA ILE A 109 4.56 -34.23 -6.18
C ILE A 109 5.78 -33.55 -6.79
N ALA A 110 6.69 -34.30 -7.42
CA ALA A 110 7.87 -33.72 -8.06
C ALA A 110 7.49 -32.77 -9.22
N ASP A 111 6.50 -33.13 -10.02
CA ASP A 111 5.97 -32.26 -11.09
C ASP A 111 5.29 -31.01 -10.51
N ALA A 112 4.51 -31.14 -9.45
CA ALA A 112 3.90 -30.01 -8.75
C ALA A 112 4.96 -29.08 -8.12
N GLN A 113 6.00 -29.65 -7.50
CA GLN A 113 7.12 -28.93 -6.94
C GLN A 113 7.90 -28.16 -8.03
N ALA A 114 8.14 -28.79 -9.19
CA ALA A 114 8.79 -28.13 -10.33
C ALA A 114 7.97 -26.95 -10.87
N VAL A 115 6.64 -27.05 -10.88
CA VAL A 115 5.75 -25.92 -11.22
C VAL A 115 5.84 -24.83 -10.16
N ILE A 116 5.81 -25.17 -8.88
CA ILE A 116 5.95 -24.22 -7.77
C ILE A 116 7.29 -23.48 -7.84
N ASP A 117 8.39 -24.19 -8.05
CA ASP A 117 9.76 -23.66 -8.10
C ASP A 117 9.96 -22.74 -9.30
N ARG A 118 9.51 -23.15 -10.49
CA ARG A 118 9.51 -22.31 -11.70
C ARG A 118 8.74 -21.03 -11.46
N ALA A 119 7.57 -21.18 -10.86
CA ALA A 119 6.69 -20.07 -10.62
C ALA A 119 7.32 -19.17 -9.53
N ALA A 120 8.04 -19.71 -8.55
CA ALA A 120 8.70 -18.97 -7.46
C ALA A 120 10.01 -18.29 -7.89
N GLY A 121 10.44 -18.48 -9.15
CA GLY A 121 11.69 -17.96 -9.67
C GLY A 121 12.93 -18.63 -9.09
N ILE A 122 12.77 -19.77 -8.42
CA ILE A 122 13.87 -20.53 -7.82
C ILE A 122 14.48 -21.37 -8.94
N GLY A 123 15.47 -20.80 -9.63
CA GLY A 123 16.20 -21.50 -10.68
C GLY A 123 16.93 -22.72 -10.12
N VAL A 124 16.45 -23.92 -10.42
CA VAL A 124 17.17 -25.17 -10.12
C VAL A 124 18.36 -25.26 -11.08
N LYS A 125 19.56 -24.90 -10.60
CA LYS A 125 20.81 -25.29 -11.27
C LYS A 125 20.96 -26.79 -11.09
N GLY A 126 20.71 -27.53 -12.18
CA GLY A 126 20.90 -28.97 -12.22
C GLY A 126 22.37 -29.37 -12.11
N GLU A 127 22.59 -30.53 -11.49
CA GLU A 127 23.71 -31.43 -11.76
C GLU A 127 23.19 -32.58 -12.64
#